data_AF-A0A3Q3VNT7-F1
#
_entry.id   AF-A0A3Q3VNT7-F1
#
_cell.length_a   1.000
_cell.length_b   1.000
_cell.length_c   1.000
_cell.angle_alpha   90.00
_cell.angle_beta   90.00
_cell.angle_gamma   90.00
#
_symmetry.space_group_name_H-M   'P 1'
#
loop_
_entity.id
_entity.type
_entity.pdbx_description
1 polymer ?
#
loop_
_entity_poly.entity_id
_entity_poly.type
_entity_poly.pdbx_seq_one_letter_code
_entity_poly.pdbx_strand_id
1 'polypeptide(L)'
;MSGSLEVVFIRMCRLFDSQNNSVFFDRKFETLMVQQVKKRSCDDLIVSVFDFAKSMCSLHLSEDELALFSAFVLLSADPLWLQEKLQVEKLQQRTQLALQHLLHKNQRRDGLLSKPSCKVATLRSLCTRHAEKLSAFRAVYSDVIGSRFPPLYKELFGVNSQETLSRAFNETTSGTRSP
;
A
#
# COMPACT_ATOMS: atom_id res chain seq x y z
N MET A 1 6.28 1.05 -7.17
CA MET A 1 6.21 0.78 -5.71
C MET A 1 5.83 -0.68 -5.52
N SER A 2 6.37 -1.36 -4.52
CA SER A 2 5.99 -2.74 -4.21
C SER A 2 4.52 -2.80 -3.75
N GLY A 3 3.74 -3.78 -4.23
CA GLY A 3 2.32 -3.94 -3.90
C GLY A 3 2.03 -4.32 -2.44
N SER A 4 3.06 -4.49 -1.62
CA SER A 4 2.93 -4.87 -0.21
C SER A 4 2.09 -3.88 0.60
N LEU A 5 2.28 -2.57 0.41
CA LEU A 5 1.51 -1.55 1.13
C LEU A 5 0.04 -1.55 0.72
N GLU A 6 -0.26 -1.77 -0.56
CA GLU A 6 -1.63 -1.88 -1.07
C GLU A 6 -2.35 -3.04 -0.38
N VAL A 7 -1.69 -4.20 -0.25
CA VAL A 7 -2.23 -5.36 0.46
C VAL A 7 -2.42 -5.08 1.96
N VAL A 8 -1.52 -4.32 2.59
CA VAL A 8 -1.69 -3.89 4.00
C VAL A 8 -2.98 -3.07 4.16
N PHE A 9 -3.25 -2.11 3.27
CA PHE A 9 -4.50 -1.34 3.33
C PHE A 9 -5.75 -2.21 3.14
N ILE A 10 -5.70 -3.20 2.24
CA ILE A 10 -6.80 -4.16 2.09
C ILE A 10 -7.01 -4.96 3.38
N ARG A 11 -5.93 -5.49 3.98
CA ARG A 11 -6.01 -6.30 5.21
C ARG A 11 -6.47 -5.48 6.41
N MET A 12 -6.09 -4.21 6.49
CA MET A 12 -6.55 -3.28 7.52
C MET A 12 -8.08 -3.08 7.49
N CYS A 13 -8.74 -3.23 6.33
CA CYS A 13 -10.20 -3.16 6.25
C CYS A 13 -10.90 -4.24 7.10
N ARG A 14 -10.24 -5.38 7.38
CA ARG A 14 -10.77 -6.44 8.26
C ARG A 14 -10.74 -6.05 9.74
N LEU A 15 -9.89 -5.09 10.07
CA LEU A 15 -9.70 -4.54 11.41
C LEU A 15 -10.42 -3.19 11.55
N PHE A 16 -11.24 -2.80 10.57
CA PHE A 16 -11.93 -1.51 10.57
C PHE A 16 -13.38 -1.67 11.04
N ASP A 17 -13.75 -0.86 12.03
CA ASP A 17 -15.14 -0.68 12.44
C ASP A 17 -15.71 0.56 11.76
N SER A 18 -16.59 0.34 10.79
CA SER A 18 -17.24 1.41 10.03
C SER A 18 -18.29 2.19 10.82
N GLN A 19 -18.83 1.65 11.91
CA GLN A 19 -19.80 2.37 12.73
C GLN A 19 -19.09 3.43 13.56
N ASN A 20 -17.95 3.07 14.14
CA ASN A 20 -17.17 3.92 15.03
C ASN A 20 -16.03 4.68 14.33
N ASN A 21 -15.80 4.43 13.03
CA ASN A 21 -14.67 4.96 12.27
C ASN A 21 -13.34 4.75 13.00
N SER A 22 -13.03 3.47 13.29
CA SER A 22 -11.88 3.09 14.09
C SER A 22 -11.21 1.82 13.57
N VAL A 23 -9.95 1.62 13.94
CA VAL A 23 -9.12 0.48 13.52
C VAL A 23 -8.60 -0.21 14.77
N PHE A 24 -8.69 -1.53 14.80
CA PHE A 24 -8.06 -2.33 15.84
C PHE A 24 -6.53 -2.32 15.67
N PHE A 25 -5.81 -1.75 16.64
CA PHE A 25 -4.34 -1.68 16.63
C PHE A 25 -3.77 -2.14 17.98
N ASP A 26 -2.78 -3.04 17.96
CA ASP A 26 -1.99 -3.49 19.11
C ASP A 26 -2.76 -4.02 20.34
N ARG A 27 -3.76 -4.91 20.12
CA ARG A 27 -4.53 -5.62 21.17
C ARG A 27 -5.19 -4.75 22.25
N LYS A 28 -5.12 -3.43 22.13
CA LYS A 28 -5.91 -2.45 22.86
C LYS A 28 -6.93 -1.90 21.88
N PHE A 29 -8.14 -1.62 22.35
CA PHE A 29 -9.03 -0.68 21.67
C PHE A 29 -8.42 0.72 21.82
N GLU A 30 -7.21 0.95 21.32
CA GLU A 30 -6.78 2.30 21.01
C GLU A 30 -7.53 2.67 19.74
N THR A 31 -8.74 3.15 19.98
CA THR A 31 -9.60 3.73 18.96
C THR A 31 -8.83 4.90 18.37
N LEU A 32 -8.04 4.64 17.33
CA LEU A 32 -7.55 5.68 16.42
C LEU A 32 -8.79 6.21 15.69
N MET A 33 -9.58 6.99 16.40
CA MET A 33 -10.72 7.67 15.85
C MET A 33 -10.20 8.68 14.85
N VAL A 34 -10.89 8.81 13.72
CA VAL A 34 -10.65 9.90 12.76
C VAL A 34 -10.52 11.25 13.48
N GLN A 35 -11.29 11.46 14.56
CA GLN A 35 -11.23 12.68 15.37
C GLN A 35 -9.92 12.89 16.14
N GLN A 36 -9.28 11.82 16.62
CA GLN A 36 -7.98 11.92 17.29
C GLN A 36 -6.83 12.11 16.30
N VAL A 37 -6.98 11.53 15.11
CA VAL A 37 -6.02 11.71 14.03
C VAL A 37 -6.11 13.10 13.40
N LYS A 38 -7.33 13.66 13.28
CA LYS A 38 -7.64 15.02 12.80
C LYS A 38 -6.89 16.16 13.50
N LYS A 39 -6.21 15.89 14.62
CA LYS A 39 -5.42 16.85 15.39
C LYS A 39 -3.92 16.84 15.04
N ARG A 40 -3.48 15.99 14.10
CA ARG A 40 -2.06 15.82 13.74
C ARG A 40 -1.85 16.11 12.25
N SER A 41 -0.68 16.61 11.87
CA SER A 41 -0.32 17.04 10.50
C SER A 41 -0.33 15.97 9.37
N CYS A 42 -0.94 14.80 9.61
CA CYS A 42 -1.11 13.69 8.66
C CYS A 42 -2.60 13.42 8.34
N ASP A 43 -3.42 14.48 8.37
CA ASP A 43 -4.88 14.38 8.30
C ASP A 43 -5.39 13.78 6.99
N ASP A 44 -4.82 14.19 5.86
CA ASP A 44 -5.30 13.85 4.53
C ASP A 44 -5.05 12.38 4.17
N LEU A 45 -3.90 11.81 4.55
CA LEU A 45 -3.61 10.39 4.30
C LEU A 45 -4.51 9.51 5.12
N ILE A 46 -4.64 9.77 6.42
CA ILE A 46 -5.41 8.89 7.30
C ILE A 46 -6.90 8.98 6.97
N VAL A 47 -7.42 10.18 6.69
CA VAL A 47 -8.79 10.34 6.18
C VAL A 47 -9.00 9.53 4.90
N SER A 48 -8.08 9.61 3.93
CA SER A 48 -8.18 8.86 2.67
C SER A 48 -8.15 7.33 2.89
N VAL A 49 -7.31 6.85 3.81
CA VAL A 49 -7.25 5.43 4.18
C VAL A 49 -8.56 4.97 4.82
N PHE A 50 -9.16 5.79 5.68
CA PHE A 50 -10.43 5.46 6.35
C PHE A 50 -11.61 5.49 5.37
N ASP A 51 -11.63 6.43 4.43
CA ASP A 51 -12.65 6.48 3.38
C ASP A 51 -12.54 5.27 2.42
N PHE A 52 -11.31 4.86 2.11
CA PHE A 52 -11.08 3.59 1.41
C PHE A 52 -11.60 2.39 2.22
N ALA A 53 -11.28 2.31 3.51
CA ALA A 53 -11.71 1.23 4.39
C ALA A 53 -13.24 1.13 4.47
N LYS A 54 -13.94 2.25 4.70
CA LYS A 54 -15.41 2.33 4.64
C LYS A 54 -15.96 1.80 3.32
N SER A 55 -15.36 2.23 2.21
CA SER A 55 -15.77 1.83 0.88
C SER A 55 -15.53 0.34 0.60
N MET A 56 -14.56 -0.29 1.27
CA MET A 56 -14.34 -1.74 1.22
C MET A 56 -15.33 -2.49 2.14
N CYS A 57 -15.57 -2.00 3.35
CA CYS A 57 -16.53 -2.59 4.29
C CYS A 57 -17.96 -2.59 3.71
N SER A 58 -18.37 -1.53 3.00
CA SER A 58 -19.68 -1.47 2.35
C SER A 58 -19.90 -2.53 1.26
N LEU A 59 -18.82 -3.16 0.77
CA LEU A 59 -18.93 -4.26 -0.18
C LEU A 59 -19.25 -5.57 0.51
N HIS A 60 -19.05 -5.69 1.83
CA HIS A 60 -19.26 -6.92 2.60
C HIS A 60 -18.63 -8.15 1.94
N LEU A 61 -17.38 -8.03 1.46
CA LEU A 61 -16.69 -9.14 0.80
C LEU A 61 -16.47 -10.29 1.78
N SER A 62 -16.60 -11.52 1.29
CA SER A 62 -16.19 -12.70 2.05
C SER A 62 -14.66 -12.77 2.14
N GLU A 63 -14.16 -13.61 3.06
CA GLU A 63 -12.71 -13.82 3.20
C GLU A 63 -12.06 -14.32 1.91
N ASP A 64 -12.74 -15.21 1.18
CA ASP A 64 -12.26 -15.75 -0.10
C ASP A 64 -12.21 -14.67 -1.20
N GLU A 65 -13.24 -13.82 -1.28
CA GLU A 65 -13.28 -12.70 -2.23
C GLU A 65 -12.20 -11.68 -1.94
N LEU A 66 -12.00 -11.35 -0.64
CA LEU A 66 -10.95 -10.43 -0.20
C LEU A 66 -9.55 -11.00 -0.44
N ALA A 67 -9.37 -12.32 -0.25
CA ALA A 67 -8.11 -13.01 -0.53
C ALA A 67 -7.76 -12.97 -2.02
N LEU A 68 -8.72 -13.31 -2.90
CA LEU A 68 -8.52 -13.23 -4.36
C LEU A 68 -8.30 -11.79 -4.83
N PHE A 69 -9.02 -10.81 -4.26
CA PHE A 69 -8.80 -9.40 -4.56
C PHE A 69 -7.40 -8.93 -4.12
N SER A 70 -6.94 -9.34 -2.93
CA SER A 70 -5.58 -9.04 -2.44
C SER A 70 -4.51 -9.64 -3.36
N ALA A 71 -4.70 -10.88 -3.81
CA ALA A 71 -3.80 -11.54 -4.75
C ALA A 71 -3.78 -10.82 -6.11
N PHE A 72 -4.94 -10.42 -6.63
CA PHE A 72 -5.04 -9.64 -7.87
C PHE A 72 -4.29 -8.30 -7.76
N VAL A 73 -4.46 -7.57 -6.65
CA VAL A 73 -3.76 -6.30 -6.41
C VAL A 73 -2.24 -6.52 -6.37
N LEU A 74 -1.78 -7.54 -5.64
CA LEU A 74 -0.35 -7.86 -5.56
C LEU A 74 0.26 -8.17 -6.94
N LEU A 75 -0.46 -8.93 -7.77
CA LEU A 75 -0.05 -9.28 -9.14
C LEU A 75 -0.17 -8.10 -10.12
N SER A 76 -0.93 -7.06 -9.75
CA SER A 76 -1.09 -5.82 -10.53
C SER A 76 -0.08 -4.74 -10.17
N ALA A 77 0.78 -4.99 -9.16
CA ALA A 77 1.83 -4.06 -8.79
C ALA A 77 2.85 -3.98 -9.92
N ASP A 78 3.20 -2.76 -10.34
CA ASP A 78 3.99 -2.50 -11.54
C ASP A 78 5.47 -2.80 -11.30
N PRO A 79 6.03 -3.90 -11.84
CA PRO A 79 7.41 -4.23 -11.63
C PRO A 79 8.13 -3.93 -12.94
N LEU A 80 8.62 -2.69 -13.07
CA LEU A 80 9.58 -2.28 -14.11
C LEU A 80 10.80 -3.22 -14.20
N TRP A 81 10.99 -4.09 -13.19
CA TRP A 81 12.09 -5.02 -13.03
C TRP A 81 11.67 -6.51 -13.09
N LEU A 82 10.46 -6.80 -13.59
CA LEU A 82 9.99 -8.18 -13.62
C LEU A 82 10.66 -8.98 -14.73
N GLN A 83 11.39 -10.04 -14.37
CA GLN A 83 12.01 -10.94 -15.34
C GLN A 83 10.97 -11.73 -16.15
N GLU A 84 9.95 -12.28 -15.49
CA GLU A 84 8.93 -13.13 -16.12
C GLU A 84 7.58 -12.42 -16.29
N LYS A 85 7.58 -11.23 -16.90
CA LYS A 85 6.38 -10.38 -17.05
C LYS A 85 5.16 -11.13 -17.59
N LEU A 86 5.35 -11.91 -18.66
CA LEU A 86 4.27 -12.65 -19.30
C LEU A 86 3.63 -13.71 -18.38
N GLN A 87 4.42 -14.36 -17.52
CA GLN A 87 3.89 -15.38 -16.61
C GLN A 87 3.06 -14.74 -15.49
N VAL A 88 3.52 -13.60 -14.97
CA VAL A 88 2.78 -12.83 -13.97
C VAL A 88 1.50 -12.26 -14.56
N GLU A 89 1.51 -11.76 -15.80
CA GLU A 89 0.30 -11.31 -16.50
C GLU A 89 -0.71 -12.45 -16.68
N LYS A 90 -0.26 -13.64 -17.08
CA LYS A 90 -1.13 -14.83 -17.16
C LYS A 90 -1.72 -15.20 -15.81
N LEU A 91 -0.92 -15.15 -14.75
CA LEU A 91 -1.39 -15.44 -13.39
C LEU A 91 -2.41 -14.39 -12.92
N GLN A 92 -2.13 -13.10 -13.16
CA GLN A 92 -3.04 -11.99 -12.87
C GLN A 92 -4.40 -12.19 -13.57
N GLN A 93 -4.40 -12.54 -14.86
CA GLN A 93 -5.62 -12.83 -15.62
C GLN A 93 -6.41 -14.00 -15.02
N ARG A 94 -5.74 -15.10 -14.65
CA ARG A 94 -6.38 -16.25 -13.99
C ARG A 94 -6.97 -15.87 -12.64
N THR A 95 -6.26 -15.09 -11.83
CA THR A 95 -6.75 -14.59 -10.54
C THR A 95 -7.94 -13.66 -10.71
N GLN A 96 -7.93 -12.80 -11.73
CA GLN A 96 -9.06 -11.93 -12.07
C GLN A 96 -10.30 -12.74 -12.45
N LEU A 97 -10.15 -13.75 -13.31
CA LEU A 97 -11.25 -14.64 -13.71
C LEU A 97 -11.80 -15.42 -12.51
N ALA A 98 -10.93 -15.94 -11.64
CA ALA A 98 -11.35 -16.62 -10.41
C ALA A 98 -12.13 -15.69 -9.48
N LEU A 99 -11.70 -14.44 -9.32
CA LEU A 99 -12.42 -13.43 -8.55
C LEU A 99 -13.80 -13.14 -9.17
N GLN A 100 -13.87 -12.92 -10.48
CA GLN A 100 -15.14 -12.68 -11.18
C GLN A 100 -16.11 -13.86 -11.01
N HIS A 101 -15.62 -15.09 -11.17
CA HIS A 101 -16.42 -16.29 -10.97
C HIS A 101 -16.93 -16.42 -9.53
N LEU A 102 -16.09 -16.14 -8.53
CA LEU A 102 -16.49 -16.20 -7.12
C LEU A 102 -17.55 -15.13 -6.79
N LEU A 103 -17.38 -13.91 -7.27
CA LEU A 103 -18.36 -12.83 -7.08
C LEU A 103 -19.71 -13.18 -7.73
N HIS A 104 -19.68 -13.75 -8.93
CA HIS A 104 -20.89 -14.21 -9.62
C HIS A 104 -21.58 -15.35 -8.85
N LYS A 105 -20.82 -16.35 -8.41
CA LYS A 105 -21.32 -17.47 -7.59
C LYS A 105 -22.01 -16.97 -6.31
N ASN A 106 -21.48 -15.93 -5.70
CA ASN A 106 -22.03 -15.31 -4.49
C ASN A 106 -23.15 -14.29 -4.78
N GLN A 107 -23.67 -14.26 -6.01
CA GLN A 107 -24.78 -13.39 -6.45
C GLN A 107 -24.54 -11.91 -6.13
N ARG A 108 -23.27 -11.47 -6.17
CA ARG A 108 -22.94 -10.06 -6.01
C ARG A 108 -23.56 -9.28 -7.16
N ARG A 109 -24.18 -8.12 -6.86
CA ARG A 109 -24.70 -7.23 -7.91
C ARG A 109 -23.57 -6.90 -8.89
N ASP A 110 -23.87 -7.01 -10.20
CA ASP A 110 -23.01 -6.51 -11.27
C ASP A 110 -22.70 -5.04 -11.01
N GLY A 111 -21.47 -4.75 -10.58
CA GLY A 111 -21.10 -3.40 -10.14
C GLY A 111 -20.22 -3.33 -8.91
N LEU A 112 -20.39 -4.24 -7.95
CA LEU A 112 -19.81 -4.09 -6.60
C LEU A 112 -18.27 -4.07 -6.60
N LEU A 113 -17.68 -4.90 -7.46
CA LEU A 113 -16.27 -4.90 -7.84
C LEU A 113 -16.11 -4.94 -9.37
N SER A 114 -17.07 -4.38 -10.13
CA SER A 114 -17.10 -4.51 -11.60
C SER A 114 -15.87 -3.96 -12.30
N LYS A 115 -15.07 -3.14 -11.61
CA LYS A 115 -13.75 -2.69 -12.03
C LYS A 115 -12.77 -2.82 -10.85
N PRO A 116 -12.18 -4.01 -10.61
CA PRO A 116 -11.13 -4.18 -9.61
C PRO A 116 -10.01 -3.16 -9.79
N SER A 117 -9.74 -2.79 -11.05
CA SER A 117 -8.81 -1.74 -11.47
C SER A 117 -9.09 -0.36 -10.85
N CYS A 118 -10.35 -0.03 -10.55
CA CYS A 118 -10.70 1.24 -9.90
C CYS A 118 -10.22 1.26 -8.45
N LYS A 119 -10.44 0.17 -7.70
CA LYS A 119 -9.92 0.03 -6.33
C LYS A 119 -8.39 -0.01 -6.31
N VAL A 120 -7.77 -0.66 -7.29
CA VAL A 120 -6.32 -0.62 -7.49
C VAL A 120 -5.82 0.82 -7.72
N ALA A 121 -6.52 1.64 -8.52
CA ALA A 121 -6.15 3.05 -8.70
C ALA A 121 -6.24 3.86 -7.39
N THR A 122 -7.27 3.63 -6.58
CA THR A 122 -7.37 4.25 -5.25
C THR A 122 -6.21 3.82 -4.34
N LEU A 123 -5.88 2.53 -4.30
CA LEU A 123 -4.75 1.99 -3.52
C LEU A 123 -3.41 2.61 -3.94
N ARG A 124 -3.18 2.77 -5.25
CA ARG A 124 -2.00 3.46 -5.77
C ARG A 124 -1.93 4.91 -5.29
N SER A 125 -3.06 5.63 -5.32
CA SER A 125 -3.12 7.00 -4.80
C SER A 125 -2.79 7.09 -3.30
N LEU A 126 -3.28 6.13 -2.50
CA LEU A 126 -2.93 6.04 -1.07
C LEU A 126 -1.44 5.78 -0.86
N CYS A 127 -0.84 4.88 -1.65
CA CYS A 127 0.59 4.58 -1.58
C CYS A 127 1.45 5.78 -1.98
N THR A 128 1.07 6.52 -3.02
CA THR A 128 1.73 7.77 -3.41
C THR A 128 1.69 8.80 -2.28
N ARG A 129 0.51 9.04 -1.69
CA ARG A 129 0.36 9.99 -0.58
C ARG A 129 1.16 9.55 0.66
N HIS A 130 1.21 8.24 0.95
CA HIS A 130 2.09 7.71 1.99
C HIS A 130 3.56 8.03 1.69
N ALA A 131 4.02 7.84 0.45
CA ALA A 131 5.38 8.15 0.05
C ALA A 131 5.70 9.66 0.19
N GLU A 132 4.77 10.53 -0.18
CA GLU A 132 4.88 11.99 -0.01
C GLU A 132 5.03 12.38 1.47
N LYS A 133 4.17 11.83 2.35
CA LYS A 133 4.25 12.07 3.79
C LYS A 133 5.54 11.54 4.40
N LEU A 134 5.97 10.35 3.97
CA LEU A 134 7.23 9.77 4.41
C LEU A 134 8.41 10.64 3.97
N SER A 135 8.42 11.13 2.73
CA SER A 135 9.44 12.03 2.19
C SER A 135 9.53 13.34 2.99
N ALA A 136 8.39 13.99 3.23
CA ALA A 136 8.33 15.20 4.06
C ALA A 136 8.82 14.95 5.50
N PHE A 137 8.47 13.81 6.09
CA PHE A 137 8.97 13.42 7.41
C PHE A 137 10.49 13.21 7.41
N ARG A 138 11.06 12.64 6.35
CA ARG A 138 12.52 12.46 6.21
C ARG A 138 13.28 13.77 6.18
N ALA A 139 12.75 14.77 5.47
CA ALA A 139 13.39 16.06 5.33
C ALA A 139 13.56 16.78 6.69
N VAL A 140 12.70 16.47 7.68
CA VAL A 140 12.72 17.11 9.00
C VAL A 140 13.38 16.21 10.06
N TYR A 141 13.28 14.89 9.94
CA TYR A 141 13.67 13.94 10.99
C TYR A 141 14.57 12.80 10.48
N SER A 142 15.58 13.11 9.66
CA SER A 142 16.51 12.13 9.06
C SER A 142 17.11 11.16 10.08
N ASP A 143 17.55 11.67 11.23
CA ASP A 143 18.24 10.88 12.26
C ASP A 143 17.31 9.89 12.97
N VAL A 144 16.04 10.26 13.12
CA VAL A 144 14.99 9.41 13.71
C VAL A 144 14.70 8.23 12.79
N ILE A 145 14.69 8.47 11.48
CA ILE A 145 14.42 7.43 10.51
C ILE A 145 15.55 6.39 10.48
N GLY A 146 16.81 6.83 10.48
CA GLY A 146 17.96 5.92 10.47
C GLY A 146 17.96 4.98 11.69
N SER A 147 17.67 5.54 12.88
CA SER A 147 17.77 4.83 14.17
C SER A 147 16.52 4.09 14.62
N ARG A 148 15.31 4.63 14.37
CA ARG A 148 14.07 4.11 14.98
C ARG A 148 13.16 3.34 14.03
N PHE A 149 13.32 3.48 12.71
CA PHE A 149 12.42 2.79 11.78
C PHE A 149 12.81 1.31 11.65
N PRO A 150 11.82 0.39 11.61
CA PRO A 150 12.09 -1.04 11.43
C PRO A 150 12.88 -1.33 10.14
N PRO A 151 13.85 -2.27 10.14
CA PRO A 151 14.69 -2.54 8.98
C PRO A 151 13.92 -2.83 7.68
N LEU A 152 12.89 -3.67 7.74
CA LEU A 152 12.09 -4.03 6.56
C LEU A 152 11.30 -2.82 5.99
N TYR A 153 10.80 -1.94 6.85
CA TYR A 153 10.13 -0.72 6.40
C TYR A 153 11.13 0.19 5.66
N LYS A 154 12.36 0.27 6.17
CA LYS A 154 13.44 1.04 5.54
C LYS A 154 13.78 0.52 4.14
N GLU A 155 13.83 -0.80 3.98
CA GLU A 155 14.08 -1.46 2.70
C GLU A 155 12.94 -1.20 1.71
N LEU A 156 11.69 -1.49 2.10
CA LEU A 156 10.52 -1.40 1.21
C LEU A 156 10.24 0.01 0.68
N PHE A 157 10.51 1.03 1.48
CA PHE A 157 10.24 2.42 1.13
C PHE A 157 11.49 3.23 0.80
N GLY A 158 12.63 2.56 0.59
CA GLY A 158 13.86 3.21 0.15
C GLY A 158 14.37 4.27 1.12
N VAL A 159 14.30 4.02 2.43
CA VAL A 159 14.92 4.85 3.46
C VAL A 159 16.44 4.91 3.29
N ASN A 160 17.04 3.87 2.69
CA ASN A 160 18.49 3.78 2.47
C ASN A 160 18.91 4.13 1.03
N SER A 161 17.97 4.34 0.10
CA SER A 161 18.25 4.41 -1.34
C SER A 161 18.88 5.74 -1.79
N GLN A 162 18.80 6.80 -0.98
CA GLN A 162 19.43 8.07 -1.29
C GLN A 162 20.93 8.10 -0.92
N GLU A 163 21.36 7.29 0.06
CA GLU A 163 22.78 7.13 0.42
C GLU A 163 23.56 6.27 -0.60
N THR A 164 22.87 5.39 -1.32
CA THR A 164 23.53 4.50 -2.29
C THR A 164 23.85 5.25 -3.60
N LEU A 165 23.01 6.21 -4.00
CA LEU A 165 23.27 7.05 -5.16
C LEU A 165 24.32 8.13 -4.91
N SER A 166 24.42 8.67 -3.68
CA SER A 166 25.47 9.64 -3.33
C SER A 166 26.85 8.98 -3.19
N ARG A 167 26.93 7.72 -2.73
CA ARG A 167 28.18 6.94 -2.74
C ARG A 167 28.65 6.56 -4.14
N ALA A 168 27.75 6.15 -5.02
CA ALA A 168 28.09 5.83 -6.41
C ALA A 168 28.59 7.06 -7.22
N PHE A 169 28.08 8.25 -6.93
CA PHE A 169 28.54 9.49 -7.58
C PHE A 169 29.93 9.95 -7.10
N ASN A 170 30.27 9.67 -5.83
CA ASN A 170 31.56 10.04 -5.25
C ASN A 170 32.70 9.08 -5.62
N GLU A 171 32.40 7.80 -5.87
CA GLU A 171 33.41 6.85 -6.35
C GLU A 171 33.80 7.11 -7.82
N THR A 172 32.90 7.67 -8.63
CA THR A 172 33.15 7.96 -10.05
C THR A 172 34.00 9.24 -10.27
N THR A 173 34.05 10.14 -9.28
CA THR A 173 34.77 11.43 -9.37
C THR A 173 36.18 11.41 -8.76
N SER A 174 36.59 10.32 -8.12
CA SER A 174 37.93 10.17 -7.51
C SER A 174 38.98 9.50 -8.42
N GLY A 175 38.59 9.11 -9.63
CA GLY A 175 39.37 8.27 -10.54
C GLY A 175 39.95 8.97 -11.78
N THR A 176 40.50 10.17 -11.68
CA THR A 176 41.41 10.72 -12.72
C THR A 176 42.65 11.33 -12.09
N ARG A 177 43.72 10.53 -12.14
CA ARG A 177 45.08 10.80 -11.69
C ARG A 177 45.67 11.98 -12.48
N SER A 178 46.29 12.89 -11.76
CA SER A 178 47.13 13.98 -12.27
C SER A 178 48.23 13.47 -13.21
N PRO A 179 48.68 14.30 -14.18
CA PRO A 179 49.82 13.98 -15.04
C PRO A 179 51.14 13.88 -14.26
#